data_AF-A0A1H0H203-F1
#
_entry.id   AF-A0A1H0H203-F1
#
_cell.length_a   1.000
_cell.length_b   1.000
_cell.length_c   1.000
_cell.angle_alpha   90.00
_cell.angle_beta   90.00
_cell.angle_gamma   90.00
#
_symmetry.space_group_name_H-M   'P 1'
#
loop_
_entity.id
_entity.type
_entity.pdbx_description
1 polymer ?
#
loop_
_entity_poly.entity_id
_entity_poly.type
_entity_poly.pdbx_seq_one_letter_code
_entity_poly.pdbx_strand_id
1 'polypeptide(L)'
;MTDAKPPFRPTDAVDVLGQAEGDFVLPLCLPKPSLLIGEDLAMVVLDTIHGQRVGLPLSAQGAADLHAVLAEAIRLLQARDGGPVQ
;
A
#
# COMPACT_ATOMS: atom_id res chain seq x y z
N MET A 1 23.85 -21.95 -0.76
CA MET A 1 23.54 -21.13 -1.96
C MET A 1 22.14 -20.60 -1.77
N THR A 2 22.01 -19.34 -1.39
CA THR A 2 20.73 -18.64 -1.31
C THR A 2 20.25 -18.42 -2.74
N ASP A 3 19.24 -19.19 -3.16
CA ASP A 3 18.62 -19.00 -4.46
C ASP A 3 17.92 -17.63 -4.42
N ALA A 4 18.51 -16.62 -5.06
CA ALA A 4 18.00 -15.27 -5.02
C ALA A 4 16.70 -15.24 -5.82
N LYS A 5 15.57 -15.22 -5.10
CA LYS A 5 14.25 -15.16 -5.71
C LYS A 5 14.21 -13.92 -6.64
N PRO A 6 13.87 -14.07 -7.92
CA PRO A 6 13.86 -12.95 -8.84
C PRO A 6 12.87 -11.87 -8.35
N PRO A 7 13.14 -10.59 -8.65
CA PRO A 7 12.27 -9.49 -8.23
C PRO A 7 10.86 -9.68 -8.78
N PHE A 8 9.85 -9.24 -8.00
CA PHE A 8 8.46 -9.32 -8.41
C PHE A 8 8.21 -8.58 -9.73
N ARG A 9 7.55 -9.25 -10.69
CA ARG A 9 7.15 -8.69 -11.98
C ARG A 9 5.63 -8.74 -12.13
N PRO A 10 4.94 -7.59 -12.22
CA PRO A 10 3.48 -7.56 -12.35
C PRO A 10 2.95 -8.31 -13.57
N THR A 11 3.71 -8.35 -14.67
CA THR A 11 3.33 -9.06 -15.90
C THR A 11 3.26 -10.56 -15.74
N ASP A 12 3.98 -11.10 -14.75
CA ASP A 12 4.09 -12.54 -14.49
C ASP A 12 3.22 -12.92 -13.28
N ALA A 13 2.50 -11.96 -12.70
CA ALA A 13 1.64 -12.18 -11.56
C ALA A 13 0.36 -12.92 -11.99
N VAL A 14 -0.05 -13.89 -11.17
CA VAL A 14 -1.32 -14.60 -11.34
C VAL A 14 -2.39 -13.89 -10.52
N ASP A 15 -3.56 -13.65 -11.13
CA ASP A 15 -4.73 -13.18 -10.38
C ASP A 15 -5.25 -14.31 -9.49
N VAL A 16 -4.93 -14.22 -8.20
CA VAL A 16 -5.33 -15.18 -7.17
C VAL A 16 -6.81 -15.09 -6.81
N LEU A 17 -7.50 -14.01 -7.20
CA LEU A 17 -8.93 -13.86 -6.96
C LEU A 17 -9.78 -14.49 -8.08
N GLY A 18 -9.17 -14.83 -9.21
CA GLY A 18 -9.86 -15.38 -10.39
C GLY A 18 -10.52 -16.76 -10.22
N GLN A 19 -10.38 -17.43 -9.07
CA GLN A 19 -11.00 -18.75 -8.79
C GLN A 19 -11.72 -18.85 -7.44
N ALA A 20 -11.88 -17.77 -6.69
CA ALA A 20 -12.63 -17.84 -5.43
C ALA A 20 -14.14 -17.88 -5.71
N GLU A 21 -14.80 -19.02 -5.51
CA GLU A 21 -16.26 -19.05 -5.42
C GLU A 21 -16.71 -18.30 -4.17
N GLY A 22 -17.41 -17.17 -4.34
CA GLY A 22 -17.99 -16.37 -3.27
C GLY A 22 -17.69 -14.87 -3.39
N ASP A 23 -18.43 -14.06 -2.62
CA ASP A 23 -18.21 -12.62 -2.57
C ASP A 23 -16.88 -12.33 -1.86
N PHE A 24 -15.85 -11.99 -2.62
CA PHE A 24 -14.60 -11.48 -2.06
C PHE A 24 -14.83 -10.06 -1.53
N VAL A 25 -14.98 -9.94 -0.22
CA VAL A 25 -15.08 -8.64 0.44
C VAL A 25 -13.67 -8.10 0.64
N LEU A 26 -13.34 -7.01 -0.06
CA LEU A 26 -12.12 -6.26 0.20
C LEU A 26 -12.09 -5.87 1.70
N PRO A 27 -10.98 -6.10 2.40
CA PRO A 27 -10.91 -5.81 3.82
C PRO A 27 -11.16 -4.32 4.05
N LEU A 28 -12.21 -4.01 4.82
CA LEU A 28 -12.46 -2.65 5.28
C LEU A 28 -11.36 -2.27 6.27
N CYS A 29 -10.50 -1.36 5.85
CA CYS A 29 -9.33 -0.93 6.60
C CYS A 29 -9.68 0.25 7.52
N LEU A 30 -9.16 0.22 8.74
CA LEU A 30 -9.22 1.34 9.66
C LEU A 30 -8.35 2.51 9.13
N PRO A 31 -8.71 3.76 9.47
CA PRO A 31 -7.88 4.92 9.12
C PRO A 31 -6.54 4.89 9.86
N LYS A 32 -5.56 5.64 9.33
CA LYS A 32 -4.19 5.78 9.87
C LYS A 32 -3.38 4.48 9.77
N PRO A 33 -3.02 4.07 8.56
CA PRO A 33 -2.17 2.91 8.37
C PRO A 33 -0.78 3.16 8.98
N SER A 34 -0.09 2.09 9.37
CA SER A 34 1.31 2.19 9.80
C SER A 34 2.24 1.99 8.60
N LEU A 35 3.31 2.78 8.49
CA LEU A 35 4.38 2.55 7.52
C LEU A 35 5.60 2.02 8.25
N LEU A 36 6.03 0.81 7.90
CA LEU A 36 7.24 0.18 8.43
C LEU A 36 8.29 0.15 7.33
N ILE A 37 9.53 0.55 7.63
CA ILE A 37 10.65 0.58 6.67
C ILE A 37 11.80 -0.23 7.25
N GLY A 38 12.19 -1.29 6.56
CA GLY A 38 13.42 -2.04 6.77
C GLY A 38 14.45 -1.73 5.69
N GLU A 39 15.61 -2.41 5.74
CA GLU A 39 16.72 -2.15 4.81
C GLU A 39 16.34 -2.41 3.34
N ASP A 40 15.63 -3.50 3.07
CA ASP A 40 15.29 -3.92 1.70
C ASP A 40 13.79 -3.81 1.35
N LEU A 41 12.94 -3.53 2.33
CA LEU A 41 11.48 -3.62 2.20
C LEU A 41 10.78 -2.57 3.05
N ALA A 42 9.81 -1.88 2.45
CA ALA A 42 8.82 -1.10 3.17
C ALA A 42 7.48 -1.84 3.16
N MET A 43 6.64 -1.60 4.17
CA MET A 43 5.32 -2.19 4.28
C MET A 43 4.32 -1.17 4.81
N VAL A 44 3.23 -0.98 4.07
CA VAL A 44 2.04 -0.32 4.62
C VAL A 44 1.22 -1.39 5.32
N VAL A 45 0.98 -1.20 6.61
CA VAL A 45 0.23 -2.11 7.46
C VAL A 45 -1.15 -1.52 7.71
N LEU A 46 -2.17 -2.26 7.30
CA LEU A 46 -3.58 -1.92 7.41
C LEU A 46 -4.23 -2.82 8.45
N ASP A 47 -4.70 -2.24 9.55
CA ASP A 47 -5.58 -2.96 10.47
C ASP A 47 -7.00 -2.94 9.91
N THR A 48 -7.71 -4.07 9.93
CA THR A 48 -9.07 -4.19 9.42
C THR A 48 -10.09 -4.05 10.54
N ILE A 49 -11.34 -3.70 10.19
CA ILE A 49 -12.44 -3.64 11.17
C ILE A 49 -12.71 -4.99 11.86
N HIS A 50 -12.26 -6.09 11.25
CA HIS A 50 -12.39 -7.45 11.79
C HIS A 50 -11.21 -7.84 12.69
N GLY A 51 -10.32 -6.90 13.03
CA GLY A 51 -9.15 -7.14 13.87
C GLY A 51 -8.02 -7.90 13.16
N GLN A 52 -8.09 -8.03 11.83
CA GLN A 52 -7.03 -8.63 11.03
C GLN A 52 -6.01 -7.57 10.61
N ARG A 53 -4.84 -8.01 10.16
CA ARG A 53 -3.78 -7.13 9.67
C ARG A 53 -3.37 -7.54 8.26
N VAL A 54 -3.38 -6.57 7.35
CA VAL A 54 -2.97 -6.73 5.96
C VAL A 54 -1.71 -5.92 5.71
N GLY A 55 -0.70 -6.53 5.09
CA GLY A 55 0.53 -5.87 4.69
C GLY A 55 0.57 -5.64 3.18
N LEU A 56 0.83 -4.40 2.76
CA LEU A 56 1.12 -4.05 1.37
C LEU A 56 2.63 -3.82 1.25
N PRO A 57 3.40 -4.79 0.70
CA PRO A 57 4.82 -4.64 0.53
C PRO A 57 5.13 -3.62 -0.57
N LEU A 58 6.12 -2.77 -0.31
CA LEU A 58 6.62 -1.75 -1.21
C LEU A 58 8.15 -1.85 -1.24
N SER A 59 8.75 -1.58 -2.40
CA SER A 59 10.18 -1.25 -2.40
C SER A 59 10.40 0.05 -1.63
N ALA A 60 11.63 0.30 -1.16
CA ALA A 60 11.98 1.58 -0.53
C ALA A 60 11.66 2.78 -1.45
N GLN A 61 11.94 2.64 -2.75
CA GLN A 61 11.57 3.65 -3.75
C GLN A 61 10.04 3.80 -3.88
N GLY A 62 9.30 2.68 -3.93
CA GLY A 62 7.84 2.72 -4.00
C GLY A 62 7.20 3.39 -2.79
N ALA A 63 7.80 3.27 -1.60
CA ALA A 63 7.36 4.00 -0.41
C ALA A 63 7.62 5.52 -0.53
N ALA A 64 8.76 5.93 -1.07
CA ALA A 64 9.07 7.34 -1.32
C ALA A 64 8.11 7.94 -2.37
N ASP A 65 7.86 7.22 -3.47
CA ASP A 65 6.94 7.65 -4.52
C ASP A 65 5.50 7.78 -3.98
N LEU A 66 5.05 6.81 -3.18
CA LEU A 66 3.76 6.86 -2.52
C LEU A 66 3.63 8.08 -1.60
N HIS A 67 4.65 8.38 -0.80
CA HIS A 67 4.67 9.55 0.06
C HIS A 67 4.54 10.85 -0.76
N ALA A 68 5.26 10.98 -1.89
CA ALA A 68 5.20 12.16 -2.75
C ALA A 68 3.80 12.33 -3.38
N VAL A 69 3.21 11.26 -3.90
CA VAL A 69 1.86 11.29 -4.49
C VAL A 69 0.81 11.66 -3.45
N LEU A 70 0.88 11.10 -2.24
CA LEU A 70 -0.05 11.41 -1.16
C LEU A 70 0.07 12.86 -0.68
N ALA A 71 1.31 13.36 -0.52
CA ALA A 71 1.54 14.75 -0.14
C ALA A 71 0.92 15.73 -1.14
N GLU A 72 1.12 15.47 -2.44
CA GLU A 72 0.55 16.31 -3.49
C GLU A 72 -0.97 16.20 -3.56
N ALA A 73 -1.55 15.01 -3.40
CA ALA A 73 -2.99 14.82 -3.34
C ALA A 73 -3.61 15.60 -2.17
N ILE A 74 -2.99 15.55 -0.98
CA ILE A 74 -3.42 16.32 0.19
C ILE A 74 -3.33 17.82 -0.08
N ARG A 75 -2.22 18.29 -0.66
CA ARG A 75 -2.02 19.69 -1.03
C ARG A 75 -3.14 20.18 -1.95
N LEU A 76 -3.50 19.39 -2.96
CA LEU A 76 -4.58 19.71 -3.90
C LEU A 76 -5.96 19.72 -3.23
N LEU A 77 -6.23 18.82 -2.28
CA LEU A 77 -7.47 18.83 -1.50
C LEU A 77 -7.57 20.10 -0.64
N GLN A 78 -6.50 20.46 0.07
CA GLN A 78 -6.46 21.66 0.90
C GLN A 78 -6.60 22.96 0.08
N ALA A 79 -6.01 23.00 -1.11
CA ALA A 79 -6.14 24.13 -2.03
C ALA A 79 -7.57 24.31 -2.58
N ARG A 80 -8.32 23.21 -2.73
CA ARG A 80 -9.74 23.25 -3.14
C ARG A 80 -10.66 23.78 -2.04
N ASP A 81 -10.30 23.57 -0.77
CA ASP A 81 -11.04 24.06 0.39
C ASP A 81 -10.65 25.50 0.81
N GLY A 82 -9.79 26.18 0.02
CA GLY A 82 -9.48 27.61 0.18
C GLY A 82 -8.48 27.97 1.28
N GLY A 83 -7.77 27.00 1.87
CA GLY A 83 -6.76 27.24 2.90
C GLY A 83 -5.38 27.62 2.33
N PRO A 84 -4.59 28.47 3.01
CA PRO A 84 -3.22 28.77 2.60
C PRO A 84 -2.33 27.54 2.82
N VAL A 85 -1.63 27.12 1.77
CA VAL A 85 -0.59 26.09 1.83
C VAL A 85 0.63 26.70 2.54
N GLN A 86 1.02 26.14 3.70
CA GLN A 86 2.25 26.48 4.42
C GLN A 86 3.23 25.32 4.39
#